data_AF-A0A1Q3WGW3-F1
#
_entry.id   AF-A0A1Q3WGW3-F1
#
_cell.length_a   1.000
_cell.length_b   1.000
_cell.length_c   1.000
_cell.angle_alpha   90.00
_cell.angle_beta   90.00
_cell.angle_gamma   90.00
#
_symmetry.space_group_name_H-M   'P 1'
#
loop_
_entity.id
_entity.type
_entity.pdbx_description
1 polymer ?
#
loop_
_entity_poly.entity_id
_entity_poly.type
_entity_poly.pdbx_seq_one_letter_code
_entity_poly.pdbx_strand_id
1 'polypeptide(L)' 'MSKTVLSSHIIGERGVNAFADYCNRHQPYIIWREETKNDFGVDGEVELTEITIDGKTKPTSQILKVQVKSTQHDNS' A
#
# COMPACT_ATOMS: atom_id res chain seq x y z
N MET A 1 -31.74 -8.05 4.28
CA MET A 1 -31.07 -7.44 3.11
C MET A 1 -29.70 -8.08 2.96
N SER A 2 -29.48 -8.85 1.89
CA SER A 2 -28.15 -9.37 1.58
C SER A 2 -27.22 -8.20 1.27
N LYS A 3 -26.13 -8.04 2.02
CA LYS A 3 -25.08 -7.08 1.67
C LYS A 3 -24.38 -7.62 0.42
N THR A 4 -24.73 -7.09 -0.75
CA THR A 4 -24.04 -7.42 -2.00
C THR A 4 -22.68 -6.75 -1.98
N VAL A 5 -21.61 -7.53 -2.04
CA VAL A 5 -20.24 -7.01 -2.18
C VAL A 5 -20.04 -6.60 -3.63
N LEU A 6 -19.75 -5.33 -3.87
CA LEU A 6 -19.44 -4.83 -5.22
C LEU A 6 -18.06 -5.34 -5.66
N SER A 7 -17.92 -5.73 -6.92
CA SER A 7 -16.64 -6.18 -7.49
C SER A 7 -15.54 -5.12 -7.38
N SER A 8 -15.91 -3.84 -7.49
CA SER A 8 -15.00 -2.70 -7.27
C SER A 8 -14.36 -2.70 -5.88
N HIS A 9 -15.09 -3.16 -4.86
CA HIS A 9 -14.56 -3.27 -3.50
C HIS A 9 -13.45 -4.32 -3.44
N ILE A 10 -13.69 -5.49 -4.03
CA ILE A 10 -12.73 -6.59 -4.09
C ILE A 10 -11.48 -6.18 -4.88
N ILE A 11 -11.65 -5.46 -5.99
CA ILE A 11 -10.53 -4.97 -6.82
C ILE A 11 -9.67 -3.97 -6.04
N GLY A 12 -10.29 -3.05 -5.31
CA GLY A 12 -9.57 -2.11 -4.43
C GLY A 12 -8.76 -2.83 -3.35
N GLU A 13 -9.38 -3.76 -2.62
CA GLU A 13 -8.70 -4.54 -1.58
C GLU A 13 -7.52 -5.34 -2.14
N ARG A 14 -7.67 -5.93 -3.34
CA ARG A 14 -6.56 -6.62 -4.02
C ARG A 14 -5.41 -5.69 -4.36
N GLY A 15 -5.68 -4.45 -4.77
CA GLY A 15 -4.64 -3.47 -5.07
C GLY A 15 -3.85 -3.04 -3.86
N VAL A 16 -4.53 -2.78 -2.73
CA VAL A 16 -3.88 -2.45 -1.45
C VAL A 16 -2.95 -3.59 -1.03
N ASN A 17 -3.42 -4.83 -1.12
CA ASN A 17 -2.60 -6.02 -0.82
C ASN A 17 -1.39 -6.12 -1.76
N ALA A 18 -1.58 -5.91 -3.06
CA ALA A 18 -0.48 -5.95 -4.03
C ALA A 18 0.58 -4.87 -3.76
N PHE A 19 0.14 -3.68 -3.30
CA PHE A 19 1.04 -2.60 -2.91
C PHE A 19 1.82 -2.94 -1.63
N ALA A 20 1.15 -3.50 -0.61
CA ALA A 20 1.82 -3.98 0.59
C ALA A 20 2.91 -5.03 0.27
N ASP A 21 2.60 -5.98 -0.62
CA ASP A 21 3.56 -6.97 -1.11
C ASP A 21 4.72 -6.35 -1.91
N TYR A 22 4.49 -5.25 -2.61
CA TYR A 22 5.55 -4.49 -3.27
C TYR A 22 6.49 -3.86 -2.23
N CYS A 23 5.95 -3.17 -1.23
CA CYS A 23 6.73 -2.57 -0.14
C CYS A 23 7.58 -3.62 0.60
N ASN A 24 7.00 -4.79 0.86
CA ASN A 24 7.68 -5.90 1.54
C ASN A 24 8.86 -6.49 0.75
N ARG A 25 8.81 -6.42 -0.58
CA ARG A 25 9.85 -6.97 -1.47
C ARG A 25 10.84 -5.91 -1.97
N HIS A 26 10.56 -4.64 -1.74
CA HIS A 26 11.43 -3.55 -2.15
C HIS A 26 12.77 -3.60 -1.40
N GLN A 27 13.87 -3.24 -2.07
CA GLN A 27 15.19 -3.11 -1.46
C GLN A 27 15.73 -1.70 -1.74
N PRO A 28 15.94 -0.86 -0.71
CA PRO A 28 15.73 -1.12 0.72
C PRO A 28 14.25 -1.25 1.11
N TYR A 29 13.94 -1.95 2.20
CA TYR A 29 12.56 -2.24 2.64
C TYR A 29 11.71 -0.96 2.76
N ILE A 30 10.45 -0.98 2.33
CA ILE A 30 9.55 0.17 2.55
C ILE A 30 8.58 -0.20 3.67
N ILE A 31 8.49 0.64 4.69
CA ILE A 31 7.53 0.45 5.78
C ILE A 31 6.16 0.92 5.28
N TRP A 32 5.20 0.01 5.17
CA TRP A 32 3.80 0.32 4.84
C TRP A 32 2.94 0.33 6.10
N ARG A 33 2.10 1.36 6.27
CA ARG A 33 1.12 1.49 7.34
C ARG A 33 -0.24 1.79 6.72
N GLU A 34 -1.12 0.80 6.67
CA GLU A 34 -2.49 0.98 6.18
C GLU A 34 -3.28 1.90 7.13
N GLU A 35 -3.93 2.93 6.59
CA GLU A 35 -4.86 3.77 7.36
C GLU A 35 -6.23 3.09 7.44
N THR A 36 -6.95 3.29 8.54
CA THR A 36 -8.28 2.70 8.71
C THR A 36 -9.26 3.24 7.66
N LYS A 37 -10.18 2.38 7.17
CA LYS A 37 -11.21 2.64 6.12
C LYS A 37 -12.06 3.92 6.26
N ASN A 38 -11.93 4.69 7.34
CA ASN A 38 -12.68 5.93 7.60
C ASN A 38 -11.92 7.20 7.22
N ASP A 39 -10.64 7.12 6.83
CA ASP A 39 -9.90 8.27 6.29
C ASP A 39 -10.21 8.41 4.79
N PHE A 40 -11.05 9.38 4.47
CA PHE A 40 -11.49 9.62 3.10
C PHE A 40 -10.32 10.13 2.25
N GLY A 41 -9.79 9.28 1.38
CA GLY A 41 -8.88 9.68 0.31
C GLY A 41 -7.44 9.22 0.45
N VAL A 42 -7.07 8.52 1.53
CA VAL A 42 -5.75 7.96 1.76
C VAL A 42 -5.92 6.49 2.15
N ASP A 43 -5.16 5.59 1.52
CA ASP A 43 -5.19 4.16 1.85
C ASP A 43 -4.11 3.79 2.89
N GLY A 44 -3.11 4.66 3.06
CA GLY A 44 -2.10 4.53 4.11
C GLY A 44 -0.89 5.43 3.89
N GLU A 45 0.15 5.16 4.67
CA GLU A 45 1.42 5.86 4.63
C GLU A 45 2.58 4.90 4.34
N VAL A 46 3.53 5.34 3.54
CA VAL A 46 4.83 4.68 3.41
C VAL A 46 5.91 5.51 4.08
N GLU A 47 6.83 4.83 4.77
CA GLU A 47 8.07 5.43 5.25
C GLU A 47 9.25 4.80 4.51
N LEU A 48 10.06 5.67 3.88
CA LEU A 48 11.24 5.26 3.15
C LEU A 48 12.34 4.86 4.13
N THR A 49 13.09 3.83 3.76
CA THR A 49 14.28 3.40 4.51
C THR A 49 15.53 3.53 3.67
N GLU A 50 16.68 3.55 4.34
CA GLU A 50 18.00 3.57 3.74
C GLU A 50 18.86 2.45 4.32
N ILE A 51 19.87 2.00 3.57
CA ILE A 51 20.91 1.12 4.09
C ILE A 51 22.03 1.99 4.64
N THR A 52 22.32 1.83 5.93
CA THR A 52 23.43 2.54 6.59
C THR A 52 24.78 1.99 6.13
N ILE A 53 25.87 2.71 6.46
CA ILE A 53 27.25 2.26 6.21
C ILE A 53 27.50 0.84 6.80
N ASP A 54 26.87 0.52 7.93
CA ASP A 54 26.98 -0.80 8.59
C ASP A 54 26.07 -1.89 7.98
N GLY A 55 25.42 -1.63 6.83
CA GLY A 55 24.53 -2.57 6.15
C GLY A 55 23.15 -2.76 6.80
N LYS A 56 22.78 -1.95 7.81
CA LYS A 56 21.47 -2.03 8.49
C LYS A 56 20.43 -1.18 7.78
N THR A 57 19.18 -1.62 7.81
CA THR A 57 18.05 -0.82 7.34
C THR A 57 17.63 0.18 8.42
N LYS A 58 17.55 1.47 8.05
CA LYS A 58 17.15 2.56 8.95
C LYS A 58 15.98 3.36 8.34
N PRO A 59 14.94 3.69 9.12
CA PRO A 59 13.90 4.63 8.69
C PRO A 59 14.48 6.04 8.45
N THR A 60 14.08 6.68 7.36
CA THR A 60 14.55 8.03 6.99
C THR A 60 13.70 9.16 7.57
N SER A 61 12.58 8.84 8.23
CA SER A 61 11.54 9.80 8.62
C SER A 61 10.88 10.54 7.44
N GLN A 62 11.12 10.11 6.20
CA GLN A 62 10.40 10.58 5.03
C GLN A 62 9.13 9.75 4.87
N ILE A 63 8.01 10.32 5.31
CA ILE A 63 6.68 9.71 5.29
C ILE A 63 5.88 10.29 4.13
N LEU A 64 5.32 9.43 3.29
CA LEU A 64 4.49 9.79 2.15
C LEU A 64 3.08 9.21 2.34
N LYS A 65 2.06 10.04 2.15
CA LYS A 65 0.66 9.58 2.08
C LYS A 65 0.39 8.96 0.73
N VAL A 66 -0.23 7.80 0.71
CA VAL A 66 -0.46 7.01 -0.50
C VAL A 66 -1.95 6.73 -0.66
N GLN A 67 -2.40 6.90 -1.91
CA GLN A 67 -3.71 6.44 -2.34
C GLN A 67 -3.52 5.41 -3.46
N VAL A 68 -3.98 4.19 -3.23
CA VAL A 68 -3.93 3.08 -4.17
C VAL A 68 -5.19 3.09 -5.03
N LYS A 69 -4.99 3.23 -6.34
CA LYS A 69 -6.06 3.09 -7.34
C LYS A 69 -5.84 1.81 -8.12
N SER A 70 -6.89 1.00 -8.25
CA SER A 70 -6.84 -0.29 -8.90
C SER A 70 -7.79 -0.30 -10.08
N THR A 71 -7.32 -0.82 -11.20
CA THR A 71 -8.12 -1.04 -12.40
C THR A 71 -8.11 -2.52 -12.72
N GLN A 72 -9.17 -2.97 -13.38
CA GLN A 72 -9.20 -4.28 -14.01
C GLN A 72 -8.84 -4.06 -15.48
N HIS A 73 -7.85 -4.79 -15.99
CA HIS A 73 -7.62 -4.83 -17.42
C HIS A 73 -8.75 -5.67 -18.04
N ASP A 74 -9.53 -5.07 -18.94
CA ASP A 74 -10.44 -5.83 -19.79
C ASP A 74 -9.58 -6.59 -20.80
N ASN A 75 -9.38 -7.89 -20.56
CA ASN A 75 -8.86 -8.79 -21.59
C ASN A 75 -10.01 -9.04 -22.58
N SER A 76 -10.15 -8.11 -23.55
CA SER A 76 -10.96 -8.28 -24.74
C SER A 76 -10.28 -9.21 -25.73
#